data_AF-A0A017SBU5-F1
#
_entry.id   AF-A0A017SBU5-F1
#
_cell.length_a   1.000
_cell.length_b   1.000
_cell.length_c   1.000
_cell.angle_alpha   90.00
_cell.angle_beta   90.00
_cell.angle_gamma   90.00
#
_symmetry.space_group_name_H-M   'P 1'
#
loop_
_entity.id
_entity.type
_entity.pdbx_description
1 polymer ?
#
loop_
_entity_poly.entity_id
_entity_poly.type
_entity_poly.pdbx_seq_one_letter_code
_entity_poly.pdbx_strand_id
1 'polypeptide(L)'
;MSGEKIYEGVLAVHKPQSVTSADVIRKLQSHFKPSELFRPWIEHERAERARSSSREAKFSRKRRNKNIDVKIGHGGTLDPLATGVLVTGVGKGTKQLNDFLGCTKTYEAVVVFGAETDSYDRVGKIVRRGPYAHVTREGVEKALAQFRGKIMQHPPIFSALKVKGKKLYEYAREGQLPPIEIQARPVEVSNLEILEWYEPGTHEHKWPEEEAPEEEKSVAEKLLAKDDALPVAVSAEENQPEKQVLETSSATKRPAESQEEEKEQPTATTEVTPDDSAPAPKKQKVSDDTAQDAPTEQPAATETSEPKTESNENPQPPAVKITMTVSSGFYVRSLAHDLGKALGSCALMSELSRTRQADFTLDSDKILEYKDLDAGEEVWGPKVQGFLEEWEKKRERDARAGSS
;
A
#
# COMPACT_ATOMS: atom_id res chain seq x y z
N MET A 1 -6.88 43.11 -6.65
CA MET A 1 -6.67 42.05 -5.66
C MET A 1 -7.95 42.00 -4.85
N SER A 2 -8.70 40.90 -4.90
CA SER A 2 -9.74 40.68 -3.89
C SER A 2 -9.07 40.53 -2.52
N GLY A 3 -9.69 41.10 -1.48
CA GLY A 3 -9.23 40.95 -0.09
C GLY A 3 -9.66 39.63 0.56
N GLU A 4 -9.99 38.63 -0.27
CA GLU A 4 -10.54 37.35 0.16
C GLU A 4 -9.45 36.49 0.80
N LYS A 5 -9.76 35.83 1.93
CA LYS A 5 -8.81 34.98 2.64
C LYS A 5 -8.45 33.76 1.78
N ILE A 6 -7.15 33.48 1.67
CA ILE A 6 -6.62 32.31 0.96
C ILE A 6 -6.34 31.21 1.99
N TYR A 7 -7.11 30.12 1.94
CA TYR A 7 -6.97 29.00 2.88
C TYR A 7 -5.87 28.02 2.43
N GLU A 8 -4.87 27.80 3.29
CA GLU A 8 -3.75 26.87 3.08
C GLU A 8 -3.32 26.26 4.41
N GLY A 9 -2.93 24.98 4.43
CA GLY A 9 -2.63 24.27 5.67
C GLY A 9 -2.75 22.76 5.54
N VAL A 10 -2.88 22.05 6.67
CA VAL A 10 -2.95 20.58 6.70
C VAL A 10 -4.23 20.12 7.40
N LEU A 11 -4.92 19.16 6.81
CA LEU A 11 -6.10 18.48 7.35
C LEU A 11 -5.94 16.95 7.31
N ALA A 12 -6.76 16.21 8.03
CA ALA A 12 -6.88 14.77 7.87
C ALA A 12 -8.09 14.41 6.99
N VAL A 13 -7.93 13.36 6.18
CA VAL A 13 -9.03 12.78 5.39
C VAL A 13 -9.18 11.31 5.78
N HIS A 14 -10.41 10.85 6.01
CA HIS A 14 -10.70 9.45 6.26
C HIS A 14 -10.65 8.70 4.93
N LYS A 15 -9.54 8.02 4.65
CA LYS A 15 -9.40 7.17 3.48
C LYS A 15 -10.27 5.91 3.65
N PRO A 16 -11.19 5.60 2.73
CA PRO A 16 -11.92 4.33 2.74
C PRO A 16 -11.09 3.19 2.14
N GLN A 17 -11.59 1.96 2.28
CA GLN A 17 -11.02 0.78 1.65
C GLN A 17 -11.11 0.86 0.12
N SER A 18 -10.22 0.15 -0.58
CA SER A 18 -10.12 0.01 -2.05
C SER A 18 -9.72 1.28 -2.83
N VAL A 19 -9.87 2.47 -2.28
CA VAL A 19 -9.37 3.74 -2.86
C VAL A 19 -7.86 3.87 -2.60
N THR A 20 -7.04 4.30 -3.58
CA THR A 20 -5.61 4.53 -3.30
C THR A 20 -5.36 5.90 -2.66
N SER A 21 -4.25 6.07 -1.94
CA SER A 21 -3.85 7.37 -1.39
C SER A 21 -3.69 8.47 -2.47
N ALA A 22 -3.40 8.11 -3.72
CA ALA A 22 -3.34 9.06 -4.84
C ALA A 22 -4.74 9.46 -5.35
N ASP A 23 -5.73 8.56 -5.26
CA ASP A 23 -7.11 8.86 -5.67
C ASP A 23 -7.81 9.81 -4.70
N VAL A 24 -7.48 9.74 -3.40
CA VAL A 24 -7.93 10.76 -2.44
C VAL A 24 -7.46 12.15 -2.86
N ILE A 25 -6.19 12.31 -3.25
CA ILE A 25 -5.67 13.59 -3.75
C ILE A 25 -6.37 14.02 -5.05
N ARG A 26 -6.61 13.09 -6.00
CA ARG A 26 -7.34 13.37 -7.24
C ARG A 26 -8.76 13.86 -6.98
N LYS A 27 -9.50 13.20 -6.08
CA LYS A 27 -10.87 13.59 -5.71
C LYS A 27 -10.91 14.97 -5.05
N LEU A 28 -10.03 15.22 -4.06
CA LEU A 28 -9.90 16.56 -3.46
C LEU A 28 -9.62 17.63 -4.53
N GLN A 29 -8.74 17.35 -5.50
CA GLN A 29 -8.48 18.28 -6.60
C GLN A 29 -9.69 18.50 -7.52
N SER A 30 -10.57 17.50 -7.73
CA SER A 30 -11.78 17.70 -8.53
C SER A 30 -12.88 18.49 -7.83
N HIS A 31 -12.99 18.44 -6.49
CA HIS A 31 -13.96 19.25 -5.74
C HIS A 31 -13.43 20.64 -5.37
N PHE A 32 -12.15 20.77 -4.98
CA PHE A 32 -11.58 22.07 -4.59
C PHE A 32 -11.36 23.00 -5.79
N LYS A 33 -11.20 22.47 -7.01
CA LYS A 33 -10.96 23.28 -8.22
C LYS A 33 -12.15 24.15 -8.66
N PRO A 34 -13.41 23.66 -8.70
CA PRO A 34 -14.59 24.49 -8.97
C PRO A 34 -15.09 25.27 -7.75
N SER A 35 -14.58 24.99 -6.54
CA SER A 35 -15.13 25.53 -5.29
C SER A 35 -14.93 27.04 -5.11
N GLU A 36 -15.88 27.68 -4.42
CA GLU A 36 -15.74 29.08 -3.99
C GLU A 36 -14.68 29.22 -2.89
N LEU A 37 -14.57 28.26 -1.96
CA LEU A 37 -13.59 28.25 -0.87
C LEU A 37 -12.13 28.39 -1.37
N PHE A 38 -11.80 27.77 -2.51
CA PHE A 38 -10.47 27.84 -3.12
C PHE A 38 -10.39 28.73 -4.38
N ARG A 39 -11.48 29.38 -4.80
CA ARG A 39 -11.44 30.38 -5.88
C ARG A 39 -10.37 31.48 -5.62
N PRO A 40 -10.24 32.08 -4.41
CA PRO A 40 -9.18 33.05 -4.12
C PRO A 40 -7.77 32.48 -4.29
N TRP A 41 -7.54 31.21 -3.96
CA TRP A 41 -6.25 30.54 -4.14
C TRP A 41 -5.90 30.40 -5.63
N ILE A 42 -6.88 30.00 -6.45
CA ILE A 42 -6.70 29.80 -7.90
C ILE A 42 -6.51 31.15 -8.62
N GLU A 43 -7.23 32.19 -8.21
CA GLU A 43 -7.06 33.55 -8.73
C GLU A 43 -5.67 34.13 -8.38
N HIS A 44 -5.22 33.95 -7.13
CA HIS A 44 -3.88 34.36 -6.69
C HIS A 44 -2.78 33.66 -7.49
N GLU A 45 -2.81 32.33 -7.59
CA GLU A 45 -1.83 31.54 -8.36
C GLU A 45 -1.85 31.90 -9.86
N ARG A 46 -3.02 32.27 -10.41
CA ARG A 46 -3.14 32.79 -11.79
C ARG A 46 -2.46 34.15 -11.94
N ALA A 47 -2.65 35.05 -10.97
CA ALA A 47 -2.08 36.39 -10.98
C ALA A 47 -0.56 36.38 -10.82
N GLU A 48 0.00 35.54 -9.93
CA GLU A 48 1.44 35.38 -9.77
C GLU A 48 2.09 34.88 -11.07
N ARG A 49 1.55 33.82 -11.68
CA ARG A 49 2.04 33.27 -12.97
C ARG A 49 2.00 34.29 -14.11
N ALA A 50 1.09 35.26 -14.07
CA ALA A 50 1.06 36.36 -15.03
C ALA A 50 2.19 37.39 -14.77
N ARG A 51 2.49 37.70 -13.51
CA ARG A 51 3.55 38.65 -13.11
C ARG A 51 4.96 38.10 -13.34
N SER A 52 5.20 36.80 -13.15
CA SER A 52 6.52 36.16 -13.36
C SER A 52 6.98 36.10 -14.84
N SER A 53 6.23 36.68 -15.77
CA SER A 53 6.38 36.46 -17.22
C SER A 53 7.62 37.14 -17.87
N SER A 54 8.37 37.96 -17.14
CA SER A 54 9.43 38.83 -17.67
C SER A 54 10.84 38.20 -17.79
N ARG A 55 11.06 36.94 -17.38
CA ARG A 55 12.41 36.32 -17.42
C ARG A 55 12.51 34.93 -18.07
N GLU A 56 11.41 34.18 -18.18
CA GLU A 56 11.41 32.78 -18.69
C GLU A 56 10.52 32.58 -19.95
N ALA A 57 10.28 33.65 -20.71
CA ALA A 57 9.28 33.70 -21.77
C ALA A 57 9.42 32.63 -22.87
N LYS A 58 10.63 32.10 -23.12
CA LYS A 58 10.92 31.15 -24.21
C LYS A 58 10.42 29.71 -23.96
N PHE A 59 10.44 29.21 -22.71
CA PHE A 59 9.94 27.86 -22.37
C PHE A 59 8.44 27.84 -22.00
N SER A 60 7.82 29.01 -21.81
CA SER A 60 6.58 29.17 -21.04
C SER A 60 5.28 28.89 -21.82
N ARG A 61 5.25 28.93 -23.17
CA ARG A 61 3.99 28.81 -23.96
C ARG A 61 3.16 27.55 -23.63
N LYS A 62 3.80 26.39 -23.40
CA LYS A 62 3.09 25.12 -23.06
C LYS A 62 2.62 25.03 -21.60
N ARG A 63 3.19 25.83 -20.68
CA ARG A 63 2.68 25.98 -19.29
C ARG A 63 1.51 26.98 -19.20
N ARG A 64 1.46 27.96 -20.11
CA ARG A 64 0.52 29.10 -20.05
C ARG A 64 -0.96 28.70 -20.16
N ASN A 65 -1.27 27.67 -20.95
CA ASN A 65 -2.63 27.12 -21.10
C ASN A 65 -2.91 25.88 -20.23
N LYS A 66 -2.01 25.50 -19.31
CA LYS A 66 -2.32 24.37 -18.42
C LYS A 66 -3.24 24.86 -17.29
N ASN A 67 -4.37 24.17 -17.11
CA ASN A 67 -5.30 24.39 -16.01
C ASN A 67 -4.56 24.52 -14.67
N ILE A 68 -5.03 25.46 -13.83
CA ILE A 68 -4.55 25.62 -12.47
C ILE A 68 -5.45 24.77 -11.59
N ASP A 69 -4.87 23.71 -11.04
CA ASP A 69 -5.49 22.84 -10.04
C ASP A 69 -4.93 23.23 -8.67
N VAL A 70 -5.72 23.07 -7.60
CA VAL A 70 -5.25 23.37 -6.23
C VAL A 70 -4.07 22.45 -5.89
N LYS A 71 -3.02 23.00 -5.27
CA LYS A 71 -1.83 22.23 -4.89
C LYS A 71 -2.13 21.39 -3.65
N ILE A 72 -2.23 20.07 -3.80
CA ILE A 72 -2.55 19.13 -2.73
C ILE A 72 -1.54 17.96 -2.73
N GLY A 73 -1.24 17.37 -1.56
CA GLY A 73 -0.44 16.15 -1.41
C GLY A 73 -0.60 15.51 -0.02
N HIS A 74 -0.12 14.27 0.18
CA HIS A 74 -0.27 13.53 1.44
C HIS A 74 1.02 13.38 2.26
N GLY A 75 0.88 13.37 3.59
CA GLY A 75 1.95 13.20 4.58
C GLY A 75 2.26 11.74 4.96
N GLY A 76 1.80 10.75 4.20
CA GLY A 76 2.14 9.35 4.41
C GLY A 76 1.15 8.40 3.75
N THR A 77 1.61 7.63 2.77
CA THR A 77 0.80 6.65 2.03
C THR A 77 0.11 5.66 2.96
N LEU A 78 -1.12 5.28 2.60
CA LEU A 78 -1.82 4.07 3.03
C LEU A 78 -2.01 3.15 1.82
N ASP A 79 -1.87 1.85 2.06
CA ASP A 79 -2.15 0.80 1.08
C ASP A 79 -3.62 0.80 0.64
N PRO A 80 -3.98 0.25 -0.54
CA PRO A 80 -5.35 0.32 -1.07
C PRO A 80 -6.39 -0.31 -0.13
N LEU A 81 -6.10 -1.48 0.45
CA LEU A 81 -7.00 -2.18 1.39
C LEU A 81 -7.17 -1.47 2.76
N ALA A 82 -6.27 -0.54 3.11
CA ALA A 82 -6.22 0.06 4.43
C ALA A 82 -7.16 1.27 4.57
N THR A 83 -7.76 1.48 5.74
CA THR A 83 -8.61 2.65 6.03
C THR A 83 -7.92 3.67 6.93
N GLY A 84 -8.59 4.77 7.23
CA GLY A 84 -8.25 5.69 8.31
C GLY A 84 -7.52 6.97 7.90
N VAL A 85 -6.74 7.53 8.83
CA VAL A 85 -6.18 8.90 8.76
C VAL A 85 -5.17 9.05 7.62
N LEU A 86 -5.53 9.80 6.58
CA LEU A 86 -4.62 10.29 5.54
C LEU A 86 -4.37 11.80 5.71
N VAL A 87 -3.27 12.16 6.36
CA VAL A 87 -2.85 13.56 6.51
C VAL A 87 -2.57 14.17 5.14
N THR A 88 -3.20 15.31 4.86
CA THR A 88 -3.24 15.96 3.55
C THR A 88 -2.95 17.45 3.67
N GLY A 89 -1.94 17.92 2.93
CA GLY A 89 -1.53 19.33 2.88
C GLY A 89 -2.07 20.03 1.64
N VAL A 90 -2.57 21.25 1.83
CA VAL A 90 -3.16 22.12 0.80
C VAL A 90 -2.34 23.41 0.71
N GLY A 91 -2.00 23.83 -0.51
CA GLY A 91 -1.25 25.07 -0.75
C GLY A 91 0.13 25.05 -0.08
N LYS A 92 0.46 26.10 0.68
CA LYS A 92 1.63 26.18 1.58
C LYS A 92 1.75 24.97 2.51
N GLY A 93 0.62 24.40 2.98
CA GLY A 93 0.57 23.21 3.84
C GLY A 93 1.25 21.97 3.27
N THR A 94 1.42 21.90 1.94
CA THR A 94 2.21 20.85 1.29
C THR A 94 3.70 20.85 1.67
N LYS A 95 4.21 21.92 2.28
CA LYS A 95 5.62 22.01 2.72
C LYS A 95 5.90 21.27 4.02
N GLN A 96 4.89 21.08 4.88
CA GLN A 96 5.01 20.40 6.18
C GLN A 96 4.74 18.89 6.11
N LEU A 97 4.43 18.36 4.92
CA LEU A 97 4.08 16.93 4.76
C LEU A 97 5.22 15.97 5.14
N ASN A 98 6.48 16.43 5.10
CA ASN A 98 7.63 15.65 5.54
C ASN A 98 7.60 15.38 7.05
N ASP A 99 7.12 16.33 7.85
CA ASP A 99 7.06 16.24 9.31
C ASP A 99 6.14 15.07 9.74
N PHE A 100 5.07 14.85 8.96
CA PHE A 100 4.12 13.74 9.14
C PHE A 100 4.63 12.39 8.61
N LEU A 101 5.68 12.35 7.78
CA LEU A 101 6.34 11.09 7.44
C LEU A 101 7.05 10.52 8.67
N GLY A 102 7.82 11.35 9.39
CA GLY A 102 8.59 10.97 10.57
C GLY A 102 7.79 10.70 11.85
N CYS A 103 6.57 11.23 11.97
CA CYS A 103 5.76 11.09 13.19
C CYS A 103 5.36 9.62 13.51
N THR A 104 5.01 9.35 14.77
CA THR A 104 4.40 8.08 15.17
C THR A 104 2.99 7.92 14.61
N LYS A 105 2.58 6.67 14.41
CA LYS A 105 1.30 6.29 13.81
C LYS A 105 0.69 5.16 14.65
N THR A 106 -0.63 5.16 14.81
CA THR A 106 -1.36 4.06 15.45
C THR A 106 -2.22 3.36 14.44
N TYR A 107 -2.18 2.03 14.47
CA TYR A 107 -2.92 1.15 13.59
C TYR A 107 -3.72 0.12 14.39
N GLU A 108 -4.91 -0.20 13.90
CA GLU A 108 -5.59 -1.46 14.20
C GLU A 108 -5.46 -2.37 12.98
N ALA A 109 -5.16 -3.64 13.17
CA ALA A 109 -5.01 -4.61 12.10
C ALA A 109 -5.59 -5.97 12.48
N VAL A 110 -6.15 -6.69 11.51
CA VAL A 110 -6.61 -8.08 11.68
C VAL A 110 -5.69 -9.02 10.94
N VAL A 111 -4.99 -9.88 11.68
CA VAL A 111 -4.10 -10.92 11.16
C VAL A 111 -4.84 -12.25 11.15
N VAL A 112 -4.77 -12.97 10.02
CA VAL A 112 -5.41 -14.30 9.83
C VAL A 112 -4.29 -15.33 9.64
N PHE A 113 -4.35 -16.43 10.39
CA PHE A 113 -3.29 -17.46 10.41
C PHE A 113 -3.50 -18.53 9.33
N GLY A 114 -2.52 -19.42 9.15
CA GLY A 114 -2.60 -20.63 8.34
C GLY A 114 -2.38 -20.48 6.82
N ALA A 115 -2.37 -19.26 6.28
CA ALA A 115 -1.93 -19.00 4.90
C ALA A 115 -1.23 -17.66 4.77
N GLU A 116 -0.46 -17.54 3.70
CA GLU A 116 0.45 -16.44 3.41
C GLU A 116 0.40 -16.12 1.92
N THR A 117 0.44 -14.82 1.61
CA THR A 117 0.25 -14.30 0.27
C THR A 117 1.48 -13.55 -0.22
N ASP A 118 1.61 -13.39 -1.53
CA ASP A 118 2.69 -12.61 -2.15
C ASP A 118 2.79 -11.20 -1.52
N SER A 119 1.68 -10.48 -1.41
CA SER A 119 1.62 -9.13 -0.83
C SER A 119 1.76 -9.04 0.70
N TYR A 120 1.75 -10.17 1.41
CA TYR A 120 1.48 -10.29 2.86
C TYR A 120 0.10 -9.72 3.30
N ASP A 121 -0.83 -9.49 2.35
CA ASP A 121 -2.21 -9.09 2.64
C ASP A 121 -3.26 -9.83 1.79
N ARG A 122 -4.55 -9.66 2.14
CA ARG A 122 -5.67 -10.37 1.50
C ARG A 122 -6.00 -9.95 0.05
N VAL A 123 -5.23 -9.04 -0.55
CA VAL A 123 -5.33 -8.68 -1.99
C VAL A 123 -4.26 -9.43 -2.81
N GLY A 124 -3.34 -10.13 -2.15
CA GLY A 124 -2.38 -11.02 -2.80
C GLY A 124 -2.95 -12.39 -3.17
N LYS A 125 -2.15 -13.17 -3.90
CA LYS A 125 -2.40 -14.59 -4.15
C LYS A 125 -1.75 -15.43 -3.05
N ILE A 126 -2.33 -16.57 -2.68
CA ILE A 126 -1.72 -17.51 -1.73
C ILE A 126 -0.46 -18.12 -2.36
N VAL A 127 0.68 -17.97 -1.67
CA VAL A 127 1.98 -18.57 -2.03
C VAL A 127 2.35 -19.73 -1.13
N ARG A 128 1.92 -19.71 0.14
CA ARG A 128 2.23 -20.73 1.15
C ARG A 128 1.06 -20.95 2.10
N ARG A 129 0.93 -22.18 2.60
CA ARG A 129 -0.05 -22.59 3.63
C ARG A 129 0.72 -23.25 4.78
N GLY A 130 0.27 -23.06 6.01
CA GLY A 130 0.92 -23.56 7.21
C GLY A 130 -0.08 -24.13 8.23
N PRO A 131 0.37 -25.00 9.15
CA PRO A 131 -0.50 -25.51 10.22
C PRO A 131 -0.93 -24.36 11.14
N TYR A 132 -2.20 -24.34 11.54
CA TYR A 132 -2.77 -23.29 12.39
C TYR A 132 -3.54 -23.82 13.61
N ALA A 133 -3.75 -25.14 13.71
CA ALA A 133 -4.53 -25.76 14.80
C ALA A 133 -3.85 -25.65 16.19
N HIS A 134 -2.57 -25.30 16.24
CA HIS A 134 -1.82 -25.06 17.47
C HIS A 134 -1.72 -23.57 17.85
N VAL A 135 -2.29 -22.66 17.06
CA VAL A 135 -2.20 -21.21 17.29
C VAL A 135 -3.30 -20.79 18.27
N THR A 136 -2.90 -20.46 19.50
CA THR A 136 -3.79 -19.99 20.57
C THR A 136 -3.54 -18.52 20.90
N ARG A 137 -4.52 -17.88 21.57
CA ARG A 137 -4.43 -16.50 22.05
C ARG A 137 -3.20 -16.25 22.92
N GLU A 138 -2.88 -17.18 23.81
CA GLU A 138 -1.73 -17.10 24.72
C GLU A 138 -0.41 -17.27 23.96
N GLY A 139 -0.40 -18.12 22.92
CA GLY A 139 0.72 -18.25 21.99
C GLY A 139 0.98 -16.95 21.24
N VAL A 140 -0.07 -16.32 20.71
CA VAL A 140 -0.01 -15.02 20.03
C VAL A 140 0.49 -13.92 20.96
N GLU A 141 -0.08 -13.77 22.17
CA GLU A 141 0.36 -12.73 23.12
C GLU A 141 1.84 -12.91 23.52
N LYS A 142 2.28 -14.16 23.71
CA LYS A 142 3.70 -14.47 23.95
C LYS A 142 4.58 -14.15 22.73
N ALA A 143 4.11 -14.40 21.51
CA ALA A 143 4.84 -14.08 20.28
C ALA A 143 4.90 -12.57 20.01
N LEU A 144 3.85 -11.81 20.34
CA LEU A 144 3.79 -10.35 20.22
C LEU A 144 4.86 -9.65 21.08
N ALA A 145 5.29 -10.26 22.19
CA ALA A 145 6.29 -9.69 23.09
C ALA A 145 7.65 -9.40 22.41
N GLN A 146 8.07 -10.19 21.41
CA GLN A 146 9.34 -9.98 20.71
C GLN A 146 9.33 -8.79 19.73
N PHE A 147 8.14 -8.29 19.40
CA PHE A 147 7.94 -7.16 18.47
C PHE A 147 7.71 -5.82 19.20
N ARG A 148 7.84 -5.79 20.53
CA ARG A 148 7.72 -4.58 21.36
C ARG A 148 9.08 -3.90 21.52
N GLY A 149 9.12 -2.57 21.55
CA GLY A 149 10.37 -1.80 21.67
C GLY A 149 11.09 -1.58 20.34
N LYS A 150 12.43 -1.52 20.36
CA LYS A 150 13.28 -1.21 19.21
C LYS A 150 13.77 -2.48 18.53
N ILE A 151 13.28 -2.73 17.32
CA ILE A 151 13.54 -3.94 16.53
C ILE A 151 14.06 -3.61 15.14
N MET A 152 14.79 -4.55 14.54
CA MET A 152 15.10 -4.52 13.11
C MET A 152 13.99 -5.26 12.34
N GLN A 153 13.38 -4.61 11.34
CA GLN A 153 12.31 -5.19 10.51
C GLN A 153 12.68 -5.16 9.02
N HIS A 154 12.38 -6.25 8.30
CA HIS A 154 12.51 -6.31 6.84
C HIS A 154 11.27 -5.70 6.16
N PRO A 155 11.42 -4.74 5.22
CA PRO A 155 10.33 -4.30 4.37
C PRO A 155 9.74 -5.45 3.54
N PRO A 156 8.42 -5.49 3.28
CA PRO A 156 7.82 -6.55 2.48
C PRO A 156 8.45 -6.67 1.09
N ILE A 157 8.61 -7.91 0.63
CA ILE A 157 9.15 -8.24 -0.70
C ILE A 157 8.34 -7.53 -1.80
N PHE A 158 7.03 -7.36 -1.60
CA PHE A 158 6.09 -6.71 -2.53
C PHE A 158 5.79 -5.25 -2.11
N SER A 159 6.78 -4.56 -1.55
CA SER A 159 6.66 -3.15 -1.18
C SER A 159 6.79 -2.19 -2.38
N ALA A 160 6.30 -0.97 -2.21
CA ALA A 160 6.44 0.12 -3.20
C ALA A 160 7.83 0.77 -3.21
N LEU A 161 8.81 0.21 -2.48
CA LEU A 161 10.18 0.70 -2.43
C LEU A 161 10.83 0.62 -3.83
N LYS A 162 11.55 1.66 -4.25
CA LYS A 162 12.20 1.70 -5.56
C LYS A 162 13.61 1.13 -5.52
N VAL A 163 13.88 0.22 -6.44
CA VAL A 163 15.21 -0.37 -6.71
C VAL A 163 15.53 -0.09 -8.17
N LYS A 164 16.64 0.63 -8.44
CA LYS A 164 17.09 1.02 -9.79
C LYS A 164 16.01 1.67 -10.68
N GLY A 165 15.03 2.35 -10.07
CA GLY A 165 13.96 3.09 -10.74
C GLY A 165 12.60 2.36 -10.82
N LYS A 166 12.60 1.03 -11.00
CA LYS A 166 11.44 0.15 -10.81
C LYS A 166 11.07 0.04 -9.33
N LYS A 167 9.88 -0.45 -9.01
CA LYS A 167 9.44 -0.79 -7.63
C LYS A 167 9.64 -2.28 -7.34
N LEU A 168 9.76 -2.64 -6.07
CA LEU A 168 10.04 -4.02 -5.64
C LEU A 168 8.97 -5.03 -6.09
N TYR A 169 7.68 -4.71 -5.97
CA TYR A 169 6.60 -5.57 -6.49
C TYR A 169 6.64 -5.80 -8.01
N GLU A 170 7.30 -4.93 -8.79
CA GLU A 170 7.37 -5.04 -10.25
C GLU A 170 8.35 -6.17 -10.66
N TYR A 171 9.45 -6.34 -9.91
CA TYR A 171 10.38 -7.48 -10.10
C TYR A 171 9.74 -8.83 -9.76
N ALA A 172 9.03 -8.91 -8.64
CA ALA A 172 8.44 -10.16 -8.19
C ALA A 172 7.33 -10.66 -9.14
N ARG A 173 6.53 -9.76 -9.73
CA ARG A 173 5.57 -10.08 -10.80
C ARG A 173 6.22 -10.45 -12.14
N GLU A 174 7.46 -10.03 -12.38
CA GLU A 174 8.27 -10.46 -13.52
C GLU A 174 9.01 -11.80 -13.25
N GLY A 175 8.72 -12.48 -12.13
CA GLY A 175 9.38 -13.72 -11.72
C GLY A 175 10.85 -13.54 -11.31
N GLN A 176 11.32 -12.31 -11.19
CA GLN A 176 12.73 -11.98 -10.98
C GLN A 176 13.03 -11.75 -9.50
N LEU A 177 14.11 -12.39 -9.02
CA LEU A 177 14.72 -12.01 -7.75
C LEU A 177 15.17 -10.54 -7.84
N PRO A 178 14.80 -9.66 -6.89
CA PRO A 178 15.24 -8.27 -6.93
C PRO A 178 16.78 -8.19 -6.86
N PRO A 179 17.43 -7.33 -7.68
CA PRO A 179 18.89 -7.34 -7.84
C PRO A 179 19.67 -6.67 -6.70
N ILE A 180 19.06 -6.56 -5.51
CA ILE A 180 19.60 -6.04 -4.25
C ILE A 180 18.91 -6.80 -3.11
N GLU A 181 19.69 -7.23 -2.11
CA GLU A 181 19.20 -7.85 -0.88
C GLU A 181 18.38 -6.85 -0.02
N ILE A 182 17.24 -7.29 0.52
CA ILE A 182 16.34 -6.43 1.29
C ILE A 182 16.91 -6.24 2.70
N GLN A 183 17.61 -5.13 2.91
CA GLN A 183 18.20 -4.79 4.22
C GLN A 183 17.13 -4.41 5.25
N ALA A 184 17.26 -4.97 6.46
CA ALA A 184 16.44 -4.61 7.62
C ALA A 184 16.57 -3.13 7.98
N ARG A 185 15.57 -2.60 8.68
CA ARG A 185 15.54 -1.20 9.14
C ARG A 185 15.19 -1.11 10.62
N PRO A 186 15.83 -0.21 11.38
CA PRO A 186 15.45 0.03 12.76
C PRO A 186 14.06 0.69 12.80
N VAL A 187 13.15 0.08 13.54
CA VAL A 187 11.80 0.57 13.81
C VAL A 187 11.50 0.43 15.30
N GLU A 188 10.51 1.18 15.78
CA GLU A 188 10.16 1.21 17.20
C GLU A 188 8.65 1.05 17.38
N VAL A 189 8.27 0.16 18.28
CA VAL A 189 6.89 -0.23 18.60
C VAL A 189 6.65 0.11 20.07
N SER A 190 6.03 1.26 20.32
CA SER A 190 5.80 1.79 21.68
C SER A 190 4.50 1.31 22.32
N ASN A 191 3.57 0.77 21.52
CA ASN A 191 2.49 -0.08 22.02
C ASN A 191 2.20 -1.20 21.01
N LEU A 192 1.80 -2.38 21.49
CA LEU A 192 1.35 -3.52 20.71
C LEU A 192 0.52 -4.44 21.62
N GLU A 193 -0.78 -4.56 21.39
CA GLU A 193 -1.74 -5.25 22.27
C GLU A 193 -2.80 -5.99 21.43
N ILE A 194 -3.31 -7.13 21.94
CA ILE A 194 -4.50 -7.79 21.38
C ILE A 194 -5.76 -7.01 21.80
N LEU A 195 -6.53 -6.53 20.82
CA LEU A 195 -7.88 -5.99 21.03
C LEU A 195 -8.92 -7.10 21.08
N GLU A 196 -8.84 -8.05 20.15
CA GLU A 196 -9.86 -9.08 19.95
C GLU A 196 -9.21 -10.37 19.44
N TRP A 197 -9.74 -11.51 19.89
CA TRP A 197 -9.33 -12.84 19.45
C TRP A 197 -10.55 -13.53 18.84
N TYR A 198 -10.39 -14.06 17.64
CA TYR A 198 -11.44 -14.77 16.92
C TYR A 198 -11.07 -16.26 16.84
N GLU A 199 -11.94 -17.10 17.40
CA GLU A 199 -11.76 -18.55 17.36
C GLU A 199 -12.01 -19.10 15.94
N PRO A 200 -11.47 -20.28 15.62
CA PRO A 200 -11.70 -20.93 14.32
C PRO A 200 -13.19 -21.03 13.98
N GLY A 201 -13.60 -20.41 12.87
CA GLY A 201 -14.99 -20.39 12.40
C GLY A 201 -15.91 -19.31 12.99
N THR A 202 -15.42 -18.38 13.85
CA THR A 202 -16.28 -17.35 14.47
C THR A 202 -16.21 -15.97 13.81
N HIS A 203 -15.62 -15.82 12.62
CA HIS A 203 -15.39 -14.54 11.96
C HIS A 203 -15.45 -14.63 10.43
N GLU A 204 -15.71 -13.52 9.74
CA GLU A 204 -15.82 -13.51 8.28
C GLU A 204 -14.48 -13.36 7.53
N HIS A 205 -13.39 -12.99 8.22
CA HIS A 205 -12.06 -12.85 7.60
C HIS A 205 -11.60 -14.19 7.00
N LYS A 206 -11.37 -14.23 5.69
CA LYS A 206 -10.93 -15.42 4.93
C LYS A 206 -9.60 -15.15 4.25
N TRP A 207 -8.90 -16.23 3.88
CA TRP A 207 -7.81 -16.15 2.91
C TRP A 207 -8.33 -15.76 1.50
N PRO A 208 -7.47 -15.29 0.59
CA PRO A 208 -7.82 -15.11 -0.81
C PRO A 208 -8.23 -16.42 -1.50
N GLU A 209 -9.03 -16.31 -2.55
CA GLU A 209 -9.43 -17.46 -3.38
C GLU A 209 -8.41 -17.78 -4.48
N GLU A 210 -7.59 -16.80 -4.90
CA GLU A 210 -6.51 -17.01 -5.87
C GLU A 210 -5.26 -17.62 -5.21
N GLU A 211 -4.82 -18.78 -5.69
CA GLU A 211 -3.45 -19.27 -5.46
C GLU A 211 -2.50 -18.80 -6.56
N ALA A 212 -1.23 -18.61 -6.22
CA ALA A 212 -0.20 -18.30 -7.18
C ALA A 212 0.09 -19.50 -8.11
N PRO A 213 0.38 -19.28 -9.42
CA PRO A 213 0.93 -20.29 -10.31
C PRO A 213 2.18 -20.96 -9.71
N GLU A 214 2.45 -22.21 -10.09
CA GLU A 214 3.55 -22.99 -9.51
C GLU A 214 4.93 -22.36 -9.70
N GLU A 215 5.13 -21.63 -10.81
CA GLU A 215 6.33 -20.83 -11.06
C GLU A 215 6.47 -19.70 -10.03
N GLU A 216 5.42 -18.89 -9.83
CA GLU A 216 5.35 -17.82 -8.82
C GLU A 216 5.54 -18.38 -7.40
N LYS A 217 4.86 -19.50 -7.06
CA LYS A 217 5.04 -20.22 -5.78
C LYS A 217 6.50 -20.62 -5.58
N SER A 218 7.14 -21.23 -6.57
CA SER A 218 8.53 -21.68 -6.45
C SER A 218 9.54 -20.52 -6.34
N VAL A 219 9.20 -19.31 -6.80
CA VAL A 219 10.04 -18.11 -6.63
C VAL A 219 9.78 -17.47 -5.27
N ALA A 220 8.51 -17.40 -4.84
CA ALA A 220 8.13 -16.96 -3.51
C ALA A 220 8.77 -17.85 -2.43
N GLU A 221 8.63 -19.17 -2.50
CA GLU A 221 9.25 -20.12 -1.57
C GLU A 221 10.77 -19.94 -1.47
N LYS A 222 11.48 -19.70 -2.58
CA LYS A 222 12.94 -19.45 -2.58
C LYS A 222 13.34 -18.08 -2.02
N LEU A 223 12.41 -17.13 -1.90
CA LEU A 223 12.59 -15.85 -1.23
C LEU A 223 12.23 -15.97 0.26
N LEU A 224 11.08 -16.57 0.56
CA LEU A 224 10.57 -16.80 1.91
C LEU A 224 11.50 -17.74 2.70
N ALA A 225 12.00 -18.82 2.13
CA ALA A 225 12.96 -19.71 2.80
C ALA A 225 14.31 -19.02 3.13
N LYS A 226 14.65 -17.90 2.46
CA LYS A 226 15.79 -17.06 2.85
C LYS A 226 15.44 -16.13 4.00
N ASP A 227 14.26 -15.52 3.96
CA ASP A 227 13.77 -14.70 5.07
C ASP A 227 13.54 -15.54 6.33
N ASP A 228 13.02 -16.76 6.20
CA ASP A 228 12.83 -17.75 7.27
C ASP A 228 14.13 -18.04 8.03
N ALA A 229 15.25 -18.08 7.33
CA ALA A 229 16.59 -18.27 7.90
C ALA A 229 17.13 -17.03 8.65
N LEU A 230 16.50 -15.86 8.49
CA LEU A 230 16.79 -14.64 9.24
C LEU A 230 16.01 -14.61 10.57
N PRO A 231 16.59 -14.05 11.65
CA PRO A 231 15.89 -13.93 12.93
C PRO A 231 14.66 -13.02 12.80
N VAL A 232 13.53 -13.48 13.36
CA VAL A 232 12.20 -12.84 13.26
C VAL A 232 12.20 -11.39 13.77
N ALA A 233 12.89 -11.15 14.88
CA ALA A 233 13.22 -9.81 15.37
C ALA A 233 14.55 -9.88 16.12
N VAL A 234 15.35 -8.82 16.00
CA VAL A 234 16.52 -8.59 16.87
C VAL A 234 16.39 -7.23 17.53
N SER A 235 16.66 -7.20 18.84
CA SER A 235 16.73 -5.98 19.64
C SER A 235 17.89 -5.10 19.15
N ALA A 236 17.61 -3.83 18.86
CA ALA A 236 18.55 -2.94 18.18
C ALA A 236 19.67 -2.36 19.07
N GLU A 237 20.21 -3.13 20.02
CA GLU A 237 21.25 -2.68 20.95
C GLU A 237 22.66 -3.04 20.48
N GLU A 238 23.47 -1.98 20.30
CA GLU A 238 24.93 -1.91 20.13
C GLU A 238 25.64 -2.94 19.24
N ASN A 239 25.89 -2.52 17.99
CA ASN A 239 27.24 -2.65 17.43
C ASN A 239 27.64 -1.42 16.61
N GLN A 240 28.95 -1.25 16.37
CA GLN A 240 29.58 0.05 16.07
C GLN A 240 29.48 0.54 14.60
N PRO A 241 29.79 1.82 14.30
CA PRO A 241 29.06 2.56 13.25
C PRO A 241 29.65 2.47 11.85
N GLU A 242 28.78 2.28 10.85
CA GLU A 242 29.11 2.41 9.44
C GLU A 242 28.39 3.61 8.77
N LYS A 243 29.20 4.62 8.44
CA LYS A 243 29.08 5.58 7.33
C LYS A 243 27.65 6.02 6.92
N GLN A 244 27.27 7.21 7.40
CA GLN A 244 26.25 8.02 6.73
C GLN A 244 26.66 8.34 5.28
N VAL A 245 26.00 7.73 4.30
CA VAL A 245 26.03 8.23 2.91
C VAL A 245 25.04 9.38 2.81
N LEU A 246 25.53 10.60 3.05
CA LEU A 246 24.78 11.83 2.77
C LEU A 246 24.69 12.03 1.25
N GLU A 247 23.54 11.71 0.65
CA GLU A 247 23.23 12.13 -0.73
C GLU A 247 22.91 13.63 -0.80
N THR A 248 23.94 14.46 -0.63
CA THR A 248 23.87 15.92 -0.78
C THR A 248 24.89 16.42 -1.80
N SER A 249 24.50 16.58 -3.07
CA SER A 249 25.32 17.32 -4.06
C SER A 249 24.54 17.80 -5.30
N SER A 250 23.72 18.84 -5.14
CA SER A 250 23.28 19.66 -6.28
C SER A 250 24.26 20.81 -6.53
N ALA A 251 25.37 20.56 -7.24
CA ALA A 251 26.34 21.62 -7.55
C ALA A 251 27.03 21.46 -8.93
N THR A 252 26.62 22.32 -9.86
CA THR A 252 27.18 22.61 -11.19
C THR A 252 28.71 22.56 -11.35
N LYS A 253 29.21 21.93 -12.42
CA LYS A 253 30.42 22.35 -13.14
C LYS A 253 30.35 22.01 -14.64
N ARG A 254 30.93 22.88 -15.49
CA ARG A 254 31.22 22.64 -16.93
C ARG A 254 32.70 22.23 -17.05
N PRO A 255 33.11 21.50 -18.11
CA PRO A 255 33.57 22.12 -19.37
C PRO A 255 32.58 21.83 -20.53
N ALA A 256 32.47 22.60 -21.62
CA ALA A 256 33.42 23.26 -22.54
C ALA A 256 33.87 22.35 -23.70
N GLU A 257 33.81 22.91 -24.91
CA GLU A 257 33.70 22.24 -26.21
C GLU A 257 34.91 21.41 -26.67
N SER A 258 34.62 20.37 -27.47
CA SER A 258 35.41 20.03 -28.67
C SER A 258 34.45 19.61 -29.79
N GLN A 259 34.81 19.92 -31.03
CA GLN A 259 33.99 19.68 -32.23
C GLN A 259 34.34 18.33 -32.86
N GLU A 260 33.40 17.73 -33.60
CA GLU A 260 33.53 17.50 -35.05
C GLU A 260 32.19 17.02 -35.63
N GLU A 261 31.98 17.27 -36.93
CA GLU A 261 30.80 16.86 -37.69
C GLU A 261 31.17 15.72 -38.64
N GLU A 262 30.27 14.75 -38.86
CA GLU A 262 30.03 14.28 -40.23
C GLU A 262 28.62 13.68 -40.39
N LYS A 263 28.16 13.64 -41.64
CA LYS A 263 26.89 13.01 -42.07
C LYS A 263 27.24 11.79 -42.91
N GLU A 264 26.37 10.78 -42.93
CA GLU A 264 25.64 10.44 -44.17
C GLU A 264 24.53 9.38 -44.00
N GLN A 265 23.70 9.31 -45.04
CA GLN A 265 22.57 8.41 -45.32
C GLN A 265 22.36 8.48 -46.86
N PRO A 266 21.61 7.55 -47.51
CA PRO A 266 21.43 6.12 -47.21
C PRO A 266 21.41 5.24 -48.50
N THR A 267 21.36 3.90 -48.34
CA THR A 267 20.87 2.93 -49.34
C THR A 267 20.10 1.82 -48.58
N ALA A 268 18.86 1.45 -48.92
CA ALA A 268 18.41 0.62 -50.07
C ALA A 268 19.07 -0.78 -50.04
N THR A 269 18.36 -1.91 -50.04
CA THR A 269 17.15 -2.32 -50.82
C THR A 269 16.39 -3.40 -50.00
N THR A 270 15.05 -3.40 -49.83
CA THR A 270 13.98 -4.09 -50.64
C THR A 270 14.29 -5.57 -50.97
N GLU A 271 13.39 -6.58 -50.99
CA GLU A 271 11.92 -6.76 -51.16
C GLU A 271 11.44 -8.00 -50.33
N VAL A 272 10.17 -8.46 -50.15
CA VAL A 272 8.75 -7.99 -50.25
C VAL A 272 7.85 -9.04 -49.52
N THR A 273 6.61 -8.70 -49.12
CA THR A 273 5.55 -9.63 -48.63
C THR A 273 4.34 -9.68 -49.58
N PRO A 274 3.74 -10.88 -49.83
CA PRO A 274 2.31 -11.10 -49.55
C PRO A 274 1.96 -12.58 -49.20
N ASP A 275 0.74 -13.04 -48.91
CA ASP A 275 -0.47 -12.52 -48.20
C ASP A 275 -1.49 -13.72 -48.06
N ASP A 276 -2.66 -13.50 -47.46
CA ASP A 276 -3.76 -14.43 -47.05
C ASP A 276 -4.22 -15.57 -48.01
N SER A 277 -4.68 -16.71 -47.42
CA SER A 277 -5.87 -17.52 -47.85
C SER A 277 -6.06 -18.87 -47.10
N ALA A 278 -7.31 -19.21 -46.76
CA ALA A 278 -7.79 -20.56 -46.32
C ALA A 278 -8.40 -21.36 -47.52
N PRO A 279 -8.91 -22.64 -47.47
CA PRO A 279 -9.61 -23.34 -46.36
C PRO A 279 -9.38 -24.90 -46.23
N ALA A 280 -10.29 -25.62 -45.55
CA ALA A 280 -10.33 -27.05 -45.17
C ALA A 280 -10.80 -28.02 -46.32
N PRO A 281 -11.26 -29.32 -46.17
CA PRO A 281 -11.57 -30.17 -44.98
C PRO A 281 -11.30 -31.72 -45.08
N LYS A 282 -11.92 -32.55 -44.18
CA LYS A 282 -12.13 -34.05 -44.15
C LYS A 282 -11.22 -34.84 -43.17
N LYS A 283 -11.61 -35.97 -42.51
CA LYS A 283 -12.87 -36.78 -42.48
C LYS A 283 -13.05 -37.68 -41.21
N GLN A 284 -14.22 -38.32 -41.08
CA GLN A 284 -14.73 -39.30 -40.06
C GLN A 284 -13.93 -40.64 -40.00
N LYS A 285 -14.08 -41.60 -39.06
CA LYS A 285 -15.20 -42.23 -38.29
C LYS A 285 -14.73 -42.65 -36.86
N VAL A 286 -15.52 -42.99 -35.81
CA VAL A 286 -16.88 -43.58 -35.56
C VAL A 286 -16.97 -45.12 -35.43
N SER A 287 -17.04 -45.60 -34.18
CA SER A 287 -17.69 -46.82 -33.62
C SER A 287 -17.38 -46.87 -32.10
N ASP A 288 -18.26 -46.88 -31.09
CA ASP A 288 -19.70 -47.20 -30.95
C ASP A 288 -20.03 -48.71 -30.83
N ASP A 289 -20.47 -49.14 -29.63
CA ASP A 289 -21.25 -50.37 -29.36
C ASP A 289 -21.89 -50.31 -27.94
N THR A 290 -23.00 -51.02 -27.66
CA THR A 290 -23.81 -50.87 -26.42
C THR A 290 -24.75 -52.04 -26.09
N ALA A 291 -24.65 -52.60 -24.86
CA ALA A 291 -25.70 -53.35 -24.11
C ALA A 291 -25.30 -53.37 -22.61
N GLN A 292 -26.13 -53.15 -21.58
CA GLN A 292 -27.43 -53.72 -21.16
C GLN A 292 -27.40 -55.20 -20.73
N ASP A 293 -27.48 -55.47 -19.41
CA ASP A 293 -28.63 -56.18 -18.79
C ASP A 293 -28.63 -56.16 -17.23
N ALA A 294 -29.76 -56.57 -16.60
CA ALA A 294 -29.98 -56.78 -15.15
C ALA A 294 -31.29 -57.61 -14.93
N PRO A 295 -31.80 -57.94 -13.71
CA PRO A 295 -31.26 -57.95 -12.33
C PRO A 295 -31.43 -59.31 -11.59
N THR A 296 -31.04 -59.45 -10.31
CA THR A 296 -31.52 -60.49 -9.35
C THR A 296 -31.36 -60.01 -7.89
N GLU A 297 -32.05 -60.64 -6.92
CA GLU A 297 -32.28 -60.19 -5.53
C GLU A 297 -31.28 -60.67 -4.44
N GLN A 298 -31.56 -60.22 -3.20
CA GLN A 298 -30.86 -60.39 -1.90
C GLN A 298 -30.91 -61.84 -1.31
N PRO A 299 -30.43 -62.16 -0.08
CA PRO A 299 -29.69 -61.36 0.94
C PRO A 299 -28.43 -62.04 1.58
N ALA A 300 -27.62 -61.28 2.35
CA ALA A 300 -27.40 -61.49 3.81
C ALA A 300 -26.07 -60.93 4.40
N ALA A 301 -26.20 -60.24 5.53
CA ALA A 301 -25.28 -60.16 6.70
C ALA A 301 -23.85 -59.55 6.63
N THR A 302 -23.57 -58.64 7.59
CA THR A 302 -22.24 -58.23 8.13
C THR A 302 -21.29 -57.50 7.15
N GLU A 303 -20.88 -56.24 7.34
CA GLU A 303 -20.16 -55.70 8.52
C GLU A 303 -20.27 -54.15 8.66
N THR A 304 -19.68 -53.64 9.75
CA THR A 304 -19.66 -52.25 10.22
C THR A 304 -19.12 -51.21 9.22
N SER A 305 -19.92 -50.20 8.92
CA SER A 305 -19.42 -48.84 8.64
C SER A 305 -20.42 -47.77 9.08
N GLU A 306 -19.97 -46.85 9.91
CA GLU A 306 -20.71 -45.62 10.21
C GLU A 306 -20.68 -44.73 8.97
N PRO A 307 -21.78 -44.03 8.62
CA PRO A 307 -21.75 -43.05 7.55
C PRO A 307 -20.89 -41.87 8.00
N LYS A 308 -19.62 -41.87 7.59
CA LYS A 308 -18.80 -40.66 7.56
C LYS A 308 -19.47 -39.67 6.62
N THR A 309 -20.29 -38.79 7.19
CA THR A 309 -20.65 -37.54 6.54
C THR A 309 -19.34 -36.79 6.29
N GLU A 310 -18.90 -36.75 5.04
CA GLU A 310 -17.78 -35.92 4.61
C GLU A 310 -18.25 -34.45 4.61
N SER A 311 -18.39 -33.89 5.82
CA SER A 311 -18.56 -32.45 5.99
C SER A 311 -17.31 -31.79 5.43
N ASN A 312 -17.51 -31.00 4.37
CA ASN A 312 -16.44 -30.24 3.72
C ASN A 312 -16.11 -28.97 4.54
N GLU A 313 -16.01 -29.16 5.86
CA GLU A 313 -15.72 -28.17 6.88
C GLU A 313 -14.21 -28.04 6.98
N ASN A 314 -13.66 -27.20 6.11
CA ASN A 314 -12.37 -26.57 6.37
C ASN A 314 -12.68 -25.45 7.40
N PRO A 315 -12.39 -25.63 8.71
CA PRO A 315 -12.68 -24.60 9.69
C PRO A 315 -11.90 -23.35 9.30
N GLN A 316 -12.53 -22.17 9.41
CA GLN A 316 -11.79 -20.95 9.18
C GLN A 316 -10.64 -20.89 10.19
N PRO A 317 -9.42 -20.52 9.79
CA PRO A 317 -8.28 -20.41 10.70
C PRO A 317 -8.58 -19.39 11.79
N PRO A 318 -7.91 -19.44 12.95
CA PRO A 318 -8.03 -18.37 13.94
C PRO A 318 -7.54 -17.04 13.37
N ALA A 319 -8.03 -15.95 13.95
CA ALA A 319 -7.61 -14.60 13.62
C ALA A 319 -7.48 -13.73 14.88
N VAL A 320 -6.68 -12.67 14.79
CA VAL A 320 -6.45 -11.74 15.91
C VAL A 320 -6.52 -10.29 15.42
N LYS A 321 -7.27 -9.47 16.15
CA LYS A 321 -7.24 -8.02 16.00
C LYS A 321 -6.25 -7.43 17.00
N ILE A 322 -5.24 -6.73 16.48
CA ILE A 322 -4.18 -6.08 17.27
C ILE A 322 -4.21 -4.57 17.08
N THR A 323 -3.92 -3.83 18.15
CA THR A 323 -3.60 -2.39 18.10
C THR A 323 -2.11 -2.19 18.29
N MET A 324 -1.53 -1.21 17.61
CA MET A 324 -0.10 -0.91 17.70
C MET A 324 0.19 0.58 17.50
N THR A 325 1.17 1.11 18.23
CA THR A 325 1.74 2.45 17.99
C THR A 325 3.20 2.30 17.60
N VAL A 326 3.55 2.83 16.43
CA VAL A 326 4.82 2.55 15.75
C VAL A 326 5.47 3.82 15.19
N SER A 327 6.79 3.79 15.01
CA SER A 327 7.58 4.85 14.38
C SER A 327 7.46 4.87 12.85
N SER A 328 8.11 5.84 12.20
CA SER A 328 8.13 5.97 10.75
C SER A 328 8.89 4.83 10.07
N GLY A 329 8.29 4.19 9.07
CA GLY A 329 8.92 3.13 8.27
C GLY A 329 8.55 1.70 8.69
N PHE A 330 7.77 1.53 9.76
CA PHE A 330 7.19 0.25 10.15
C PHE A 330 6.18 -0.27 9.12
N TYR A 331 6.23 -1.57 8.83
CA TYR A 331 5.32 -2.27 7.93
C TYR A 331 4.46 -3.27 8.71
N VAL A 332 3.17 -2.96 8.87
CA VAL A 332 2.20 -3.87 9.53
C VAL A 332 2.07 -5.19 8.77
N ARG A 333 2.23 -5.18 7.45
CA ARG A 333 2.25 -6.38 6.60
C ARG A 333 3.44 -7.30 6.90
N SER A 334 4.63 -6.75 7.22
CA SER A 334 5.73 -7.59 7.73
C SER A 334 5.38 -8.16 9.09
N LEU A 335 4.88 -7.34 10.04
CA LEU A 335 4.47 -7.84 11.37
C LEU A 335 3.48 -9.02 11.29
N ALA A 336 2.54 -9.00 10.34
CA ALA A 336 1.61 -10.11 10.12
C ALA A 336 2.35 -11.40 9.73
N HIS A 337 3.20 -11.34 8.70
CA HIS A 337 4.08 -12.45 8.27
C HIS A 337 4.98 -12.94 9.42
N ASP A 338 5.70 -12.01 10.05
CA ASP A 338 6.70 -12.28 11.08
C ASP A 338 6.06 -12.94 12.31
N LEU A 339 4.82 -12.56 12.67
CA LEU A 339 4.03 -13.17 13.73
C LEU A 339 3.59 -14.60 13.38
N GLY A 340 3.20 -14.86 12.12
CA GLY A 340 2.92 -16.23 11.65
C GLY A 340 4.14 -17.14 11.78
N LYS A 341 5.28 -16.68 11.25
CA LYS A 341 6.59 -17.34 11.34
C LYS A 341 7.00 -17.60 12.80
N ALA A 342 6.84 -16.63 13.70
CA ALA A 342 7.11 -16.77 15.13
C ALA A 342 6.29 -17.88 15.81
N LEU A 343 5.11 -18.20 15.27
CA LEU A 343 4.20 -19.22 15.78
C LEU A 343 4.38 -20.59 15.09
N GLY A 344 5.33 -20.72 14.17
CA GLY A 344 5.47 -21.93 13.34
C GLY A 344 4.28 -22.15 12.40
N SER A 345 3.72 -21.05 11.88
CA SER A 345 2.57 -21.02 10.99
C SER A 345 2.82 -20.06 9.82
N CYS A 346 1.81 -19.89 8.97
CA CYS A 346 1.72 -18.78 8.02
C CYS A 346 0.74 -17.73 8.55
N ALA A 347 0.83 -16.49 8.07
CA ALA A 347 -0.16 -15.46 8.37
C ALA A 347 -0.20 -14.36 7.30
N LEU A 348 -1.35 -13.68 7.21
CA LEU A 348 -1.56 -12.53 6.33
C LEU A 348 -2.36 -11.42 7.02
N MET A 349 -2.19 -10.19 6.55
CA MET A 349 -2.98 -9.03 7.00
C MET A 349 -4.30 -8.96 6.21
N SER A 350 -5.43 -9.20 6.88
CA SER A 350 -6.76 -9.13 6.24
C SER A 350 -7.34 -7.71 6.25
N GLU A 351 -7.10 -6.97 7.33
CA GLU A 351 -7.59 -5.60 7.51
C GLU A 351 -6.54 -4.72 8.17
N LEU A 352 -6.61 -3.42 7.88
CA LEU A 352 -5.74 -2.38 8.43
C LEU A 352 -6.49 -1.05 8.49
N SER A 353 -6.50 -0.39 9.65
CA SER A 353 -6.97 0.98 9.82
C SER A 353 -5.90 1.82 10.51
N ARG A 354 -5.53 2.96 9.94
CA ARG A 354 -4.67 3.94 10.64
C ARG A 354 -5.54 4.85 11.50
N THR A 355 -5.68 4.51 12.78
CA THR A 355 -6.52 5.25 13.74
C THR A 355 -5.88 6.57 14.19
N ARG A 356 -4.55 6.71 14.10
CA ARG A 356 -3.84 7.99 14.36
C ARG A 356 -2.62 8.21 13.47
N GLN A 357 -2.36 9.46 13.07
CA GLN A 357 -1.08 9.92 12.52
C GLN A 357 -0.72 11.29 13.12
N ALA A 358 0.40 11.38 13.85
CA ALA A 358 0.71 12.53 14.72
C ALA A 358 -0.49 12.86 15.65
N ASP A 359 -0.97 14.09 15.61
CA ASP A 359 -2.12 14.58 16.39
C ASP A 359 -3.48 14.29 15.73
N PHE A 360 -3.50 13.80 14.48
CA PHE A 360 -4.74 13.54 13.75
C PHE A 360 -5.28 12.14 14.05
N THR A 361 -6.54 12.10 14.48
CA THR A 361 -7.34 10.90 14.86
C THR A 361 -8.50 10.69 13.89
N LEU A 362 -9.32 9.66 14.12
CA LEU A 362 -10.59 9.41 13.40
C LEU A 362 -11.79 10.18 14.00
N ASP A 363 -11.55 11.12 14.92
CA ASP A 363 -12.64 11.87 15.56
C ASP A 363 -13.36 12.75 14.53
N SER A 364 -14.69 12.70 14.51
CA SER A 364 -15.53 13.30 13.45
C SER A 364 -15.50 14.84 13.40
N ASP A 365 -14.95 15.48 14.44
CA ASP A 365 -14.66 16.90 14.54
C ASP A 365 -13.26 17.30 14.01
N LYS A 366 -12.41 16.32 13.64
CA LYS A 366 -11.00 16.54 13.23
C LYS A 366 -10.65 15.93 11.86
N ILE A 367 -11.57 15.20 11.25
CA ILE A 367 -11.34 14.47 9.99
C ILE A 367 -12.39 14.78 8.93
N LEU A 368 -11.95 14.91 7.67
CA LEU A 368 -12.83 14.99 6.52
C LEU A 368 -13.21 13.58 6.06
N GLU A 369 -14.48 13.23 6.16
CA GLU A 369 -15.03 12.00 5.59
C GLU A 369 -14.99 12.04 4.06
N TYR A 370 -14.46 10.99 3.41
CA TYR A 370 -14.26 10.96 1.95
C TYR A 370 -15.57 11.00 1.14
N LYS A 371 -16.68 10.58 1.77
CA LYS A 371 -18.06 10.67 1.24
C LYS A 371 -18.64 12.08 1.30
N ASP A 372 -18.20 12.93 2.22
CA ASP A 372 -18.74 14.30 2.37
C ASP A 372 -18.39 15.17 1.15
N LEU A 373 -17.33 14.82 0.43
CA LEU A 373 -16.96 15.42 -0.85
C LEU A 373 -18.07 15.26 -1.92
N ASP A 374 -18.80 14.15 -1.89
CA ASP A 374 -19.92 13.89 -2.81
C ASP A 374 -21.21 14.63 -2.40
N ALA A 375 -21.25 15.16 -1.17
CA ALA A 375 -22.44 15.76 -0.56
C ALA A 375 -22.55 17.29 -0.75
N GLY A 376 -21.66 17.91 -1.54
CA GLY A 376 -21.69 19.34 -1.85
C GLY A 376 -20.74 20.21 -1.00
N GLU A 377 -20.33 21.37 -1.54
CA GLU A 377 -19.43 22.31 -0.87
C GLU A 377 -20.05 22.89 0.42
N GLU A 378 -21.38 23.00 0.46
CA GLU A 378 -22.17 23.33 1.63
C GLU A 378 -21.96 22.36 2.82
N VAL A 379 -21.54 21.11 2.55
CA VAL A 379 -21.23 20.10 3.58
C VAL A 379 -19.74 20.05 3.91
N TRP A 380 -18.87 19.90 2.90
CA TRP A 380 -17.43 19.71 3.15
C TRP A 380 -16.66 21.02 3.32
N GLY A 381 -17.11 22.12 2.70
CA GLY A 381 -16.45 23.42 2.68
C GLY A 381 -16.24 24.01 4.08
N PRO A 382 -17.30 24.14 4.92
CA PRO A 382 -17.16 24.63 6.29
C PRO A 382 -16.20 23.79 7.14
N LYS A 383 -16.18 22.45 6.96
CA LYS A 383 -15.24 21.56 7.65
C LYS A 383 -13.80 21.82 7.23
N VAL A 384 -13.54 21.83 5.91
CA VAL A 384 -12.20 22.09 5.35
C VAL A 384 -11.70 23.48 5.74
N GLN A 385 -12.56 24.51 5.71
CA GLN A 385 -12.23 25.84 6.20
C GLN A 385 -11.81 25.80 7.68
N GLY A 386 -12.61 25.16 8.54
CA GLY A 386 -12.33 25.00 9.97
C GLY A 386 -10.97 24.34 10.24
N PHE A 387 -10.68 23.20 9.59
CA PHE A 387 -9.41 22.49 9.76
C PHE A 387 -8.19 23.33 9.33
N LEU A 388 -8.31 24.04 8.20
CA LEU A 388 -7.22 24.89 7.70
C LEU A 388 -6.99 26.13 8.60
N GLU A 389 -8.06 26.72 9.14
CA GLU A 389 -7.94 27.81 10.12
C GLU A 389 -7.38 27.35 11.46
N GLU A 390 -7.77 26.18 11.97
CA GLU A 390 -7.22 25.64 13.22
C GLU A 390 -5.73 25.36 13.07
N TRP A 391 -5.33 24.77 11.94
CA TRP A 391 -3.92 24.53 11.62
C TRP A 391 -3.12 25.84 11.56
N GLU A 392 -3.67 26.89 10.94
CA GLU A 392 -3.08 28.23 10.89
C GLU A 392 -2.91 28.83 12.30
N LYS A 393 -3.97 28.80 13.12
CA LYS A 393 -3.97 29.29 14.52
C LYS A 393 -2.97 28.52 15.40
N LYS A 394 -2.88 27.19 15.23
CA LYS A 394 -1.88 26.33 15.88
C LYS A 394 -0.47 26.74 15.46
N ARG A 395 -0.22 26.85 14.15
CA ARG A 395 1.08 27.28 13.59
C ARG A 395 1.53 28.66 14.09
N GLU A 396 0.62 29.61 14.26
CA GLU A 396 0.95 30.92 14.84
C GLU A 396 1.32 30.82 16.32
N ARG A 397 0.53 30.13 17.14
CA ARG A 397 0.80 29.95 18.57
C ARG A 397 2.15 29.27 18.79
N ASP A 398 2.39 28.18 18.08
CA ASP A 398 3.60 27.37 18.23
C ASP A 398 4.85 28.17 17.76
N ALA A 399 4.71 29.04 16.75
CA ALA A 399 5.78 29.95 16.31
C ALA A 399 6.06 31.10 17.31
N ARG A 400 5.05 31.59 18.04
CA ARG A 400 5.24 32.57 19.13
C ARG A 400 5.94 31.91 20.33
N ALA A 401 5.54 30.69 20.68
CA ALA A 401 6.13 29.93 21.79
C ALA A 401 7.60 29.56 21.54
N GLY A 402 7.96 29.16 20.30
CA GLY A 402 9.34 28.86 19.91
C GLY A 402 10.23 30.09 19.61
N SER A 403 9.78 31.29 19.97
CA SER A 403 10.51 32.56 19.81
C SER A 403 10.70 33.32 21.14
N SER A 404 10.51 32.62 22.26
CA SER A 404 10.77 33.07 23.64
C SER A 404 11.80 32.15 24.30
#